data_AF-A0A817S3K5-F1
#
_entry.id   AF-A0A817S3K5-F1
#
_cell.length_a   1.000
_cell.length_b   1.000
_cell.length_c   1.000
_cell.angle_alpha   90.00
_cell.angle_beta   90.00
_cell.angle_gamma   90.00
#
_symmetry.space_group_name_H-M   'P 1'
#
loop_
_entity.id
_entity.type
_entity.pdbx_description
1 polymer ?
#
loop_
_entity_poly.entity_id
_entity_poly.type
_entity_poly.pdbx_seq_one_letter_code
_entity_poly.pdbx_strand_id
1 'polypeptide(L)'
;CEEDGLRHSNTADKVKRVSQAKLDIIAECQLNAPKPYEHKVREPLETHTEPLAPFFVEIPENTSAKEGQSTFVDIAVDGQIFPIITEYKGKVEIAKDV
;
A
#
# COMPACT_ATOMS: atom_id res chain seq x y z
N CYS A 1 -10.85 -45.55 -52.71
CA CYS A 1 -10.82 -46.02 -51.31
C CYS A 1 -9.48 -45.56 -50.75
N GLU A 2 -9.27 -44.28 -50.45
CA GLU A 2 -9.82 -43.51 -49.30
C GLU A 2 -9.64 -44.26 -47.98
N GLU A 3 -8.76 -43.72 -47.12
CA GLU A 3 -9.00 -43.23 -45.75
C GLU A 3 -7.60 -43.06 -45.08
N ASP A 4 -7.05 -41.85 -45.01
CA ASP A 4 -7.22 -40.84 -43.94
C ASP A 4 -7.14 -41.41 -42.51
N GLY A 5 -6.20 -40.91 -41.71
CA GLY A 5 -5.97 -41.48 -40.37
C GLY A 5 -5.06 -40.74 -39.41
N LEU A 6 -5.03 -39.41 -39.48
CA LEU A 6 -4.92 -38.50 -38.34
C LEU A 6 -3.71 -38.66 -37.38
N ARG A 7 -2.74 -37.76 -37.60
CA ARG A 7 -1.85 -37.19 -36.56
C ARG A 7 -2.65 -36.85 -35.30
N HIS A 8 -2.47 -37.60 -34.24
CA HIS A 8 -2.84 -37.15 -32.91
C HIS A 8 -1.66 -36.36 -32.34
N SER A 9 -1.49 -35.11 -32.79
CA SER A 9 -0.68 -34.17 -32.00
C SER A 9 -1.51 -33.84 -30.77
N ASN A 10 -1.08 -34.33 -29.61
CA ASN A 10 -1.69 -34.00 -28.32
C ASN A 10 -1.70 -32.47 -28.14
N THR A 11 -2.86 -31.87 -28.37
CA THR A 11 -3.15 -30.45 -28.14
C THR A 11 -3.38 -30.17 -26.65
N ALA A 12 -2.64 -30.86 -25.77
CA ALA A 12 -2.61 -30.63 -24.33
C ALA A 12 -1.31 -29.93 -23.87
N ASP A 13 -0.23 -30.05 -24.64
CA ASP A 13 1.10 -29.52 -24.26
C ASP A 13 1.38 -28.08 -24.72
N LYS A 14 0.38 -27.37 -25.24
CA LYS A 14 0.51 -25.95 -25.66
C LYS A 14 0.19 -24.95 -24.56
N VAL A 15 -0.20 -25.41 -23.37
CA VAL A 15 -0.41 -24.55 -22.20
C VAL A 15 0.73 -24.83 -21.22
N LYS A 16 1.50 -23.79 -20.86
CA LYS A 16 2.67 -23.78 -19.96
C LYS A 16 4.04 -24.04 -20.61
N ARG A 17 4.52 -23.06 -21.36
CA ARG A 17 5.95 -22.71 -21.32
C ARG A 17 6.10 -21.23 -21.05
N VAL A 18 5.70 -20.82 -19.85
CA VAL A 18 6.32 -19.64 -19.25
C VAL A 18 7.73 -20.12 -18.88
N SER A 19 8.77 -19.49 -19.44
CA SER A 19 10.15 -19.83 -19.10
C SER A 19 10.35 -19.64 -17.60
N GLN A 20 11.14 -20.49 -16.97
CA GLN A 20 11.45 -20.38 -15.54
C GLN A 20 11.93 -18.96 -15.19
N ALA A 21 12.75 -18.35 -16.05
CA ALA A 21 13.18 -16.95 -15.92
C ALA A 21 12.02 -15.92 -15.85
N LYS A 22 10.92 -16.12 -16.58
CA LYS A 22 9.74 -15.25 -16.47
C LYS A 22 9.00 -15.47 -15.15
N LEU A 23 8.96 -16.71 -14.65
CA LEU A 23 8.36 -17.00 -13.34
C LEU A 23 9.20 -16.39 -12.21
N ASP A 24 10.52 -16.45 -12.32
CA ASP A 24 11.45 -15.90 -11.33
C ASP A 24 11.34 -14.36 -11.26
N ILE A 25 11.26 -13.68 -12.41
CA ILE A 25 11.04 -12.23 -12.48
C ILE A 25 9.70 -11.84 -11.85
N ILE A 26 8.62 -12.59 -12.13
CA ILE A 26 7.30 -12.33 -11.54
C ILE A 26 7.35 -12.53 -10.01
N ALA A 27 8.01 -13.58 -9.54
CA ALA A 27 8.15 -13.85 -8.12
C ALA A 27 8.97 -12.75 -7.42
N GLU A 28 10.05 -12.28 -8.02
CA GLU A 28 10.87 -11.18 -7.51
C GLU A 28 10.09 -9.84 -7.47
N CYS A 29 9.33 -9.53 -8.52
CA CYS A 29 8.44 -8.36 -8.52
C CYS A 29 7.36 -8.44 -7.45
N GLN A 30 6.81 -9.63 -7.18
CA GLN A 30 5.80 -9.83 -6.13
C GLN A 30 6.39 -9.73 -4.71
N LEU A 31 7.62 -10.23 -4.52
CA LEU A 31 8.34 -10.14 -3.24
C LEU A 31 8.76 -8.71 -2.89
N ASN A 32 9.09 -7.90 -3.91
CA ASN A 32 9.55 -6.52 -3.75
C ASN A 32 8.42 -5.49 -3.91
N ALA A 33 7.18 -5.93 -4.16
CA ALA A 33 6.05 -5.02 -4.21
C ALA A 33 5.93 -4.28 -2.86
N PRO A 34 5.69 -2.95 -2.86
CA PRO A 34 5.42 -2.23 -1.63
C PRO A 34 4.25 -2.91 -0.93
N LYS A 35 4.45 -3.34 0.32
CA LYS A 35 3.33 -3.84 1.10
C LYS A 35 2.30 -2.71 1.22
N PRO A 36 1.00 -2.99 1.00
CA PRO A 36 -0.03 -2.01 1.27
C PRO A 36 0.12 -1.50 2.70
N TYR A 37 -0.07 -0.21 2.92
CA TYR A 37 -0.17 0.31 4.27
C TYR A 37 -1.36 -0.33 4.97
N GLU A 38 -1.10 -1.03 6.06
CA GLU A 38 -2.16 -1.53 6.94
C GLU A 38 -2.60 -0.38 7.84
N HIS A 39 -3.74 0.22 7.49
CA HIS A 39 -4.31 1.30 8.29
C HIS A 39 -4.69 0.77 9.67
N LYS A 40 -4.12 1.37 10.72
CA LYS A 40 -4.54 1.07 12.10
C LYS A 40 -6.02 1.43 12.25
N VAL A 41 -6.87 0.43 12.50
CA VAL A 41 -8.29 0.66 12.85
C VAL A 41 -8.33 1.16 14.28
N ARG A 42 -8.83 2.38 14.49
CA ARG A 42 -8.98 2.98 15.81
C ARG A 42 -10.42 2.93 16.26
N GLU A 43 -10.62 2.91 17.57
CA GLU A 43 -11.92 3.20 18.15
C GLU A 43 -12.30 4.67 17.86
N PRO A 44 -13.59 4.97 17.64
CA PRO A 44 -14.05 6.34 17.50
C PRO A 44 -13.68 7.18 18.72
N LEU A 45 -13.20 8.40 18.48
CA LEU A 45 -12.95 9.37 19.55
C LEU A 45 -14.26 9.80 20.20
N GLU A 46 -14.19 10.18 21.48
CA GLU A 46 -15.36 10.66 22.21
C GLU A 46 -15.90 11.98 21.62
N THR A 47 -17.22 12.16 21.65
CA THR A 47 -17.82 13.43 21.23
C THR A 47 -17.70 14.46 22.36
N HIS A 48 -16.97 15.55 22.10
CA HIS A 48 -16.75 16.62 23.07
C HIS A 48 -17.91 17.62 23.10
N THR A 49 -18.63 17.68 24.23
CA THR A 49 -19.70 18.67 24.45
C THR A 49 -19.17 20.06 24.83
N GLU A 50 -17.99 20.12 25.44
CA GLU A 50 -17.33 21.37 25.81
C GLU A 50 -16.26 21.77 24.77
N PRO A 51 -15.91 23.07 24.68
CA PRO A 51 -14.84 23.52 23.81
C PRO A 51 -13.51 22.85 24.13
N LEU A 52 -13.04 22.05 23.18
CA LEU A 52 -11.75 21.36 23.26
C LEU A 52 -10.85 21.80 22.11
N ALA A 53 -9.73 22.41 22.45
CA ALA A 53 -8.71 22.81 21.49
C ALA A 53 -8.05 21.56 20.87
N PRO A 54 -7.55 21.64 19.62
CA PRO A 54 -6.85 20.53 18.99
C PRO A 54 -5.66 20.04 19.81
N PHE A 55 -5.55 18.73 19.98
CA PHE A 55 -4.41 18.09 20.63
C PHE A 55 -4.08 16.75 19.96
N PHE A 56 -2.83 16.34 20.06
CA PHE A 56 -2.40 15.05 19.54
C PHE A 56 -2.85 13.92 20.47
N VAL A 57 -3.59 12.97 19.91
CA VAL A 57 -3.86 11.66 20.51
C VAL A 57 -2.71 10.70 20.20
N GLU A 58 -2.15 10.79 18.98
CA GLU A 58 -0.90 10.11 18.61
C GLU A 58 0.06 11.13 18.01
N ILE A 59 1.24 11.20 18.63
CA ILE A 59 2.34 12.04 18.20
C ILE A 59 3.15 11.24 17.19
N PRO A 60 3.52 11.84 16.03
CA PRO A 60 4.31 11.15 15.03
C PRO A 60 5.67 10.74 15.61
N GLU A 61 6.03 9.48 15.44
CA GLU A 61 7.33 8.94 15.87
C GLU A 61 8.35 8.98 14.72
N ASN A 62 9.63 9.05 15.10
CA ASN A 62 10.71 8.98 14.12
C ASN A 62 10.75 7.58 13.48
N THR A 63 10.68 7.53 12.15
CA THR A 63 10.80 6.29 11.39
C THR A 63 12.01 6.33 10.46
N SER A 64 12.63 5.18 10.23
CA SER A 64 13.68 5.02 9.21
C SER A 64 13.13 4.25 8.03
N ALA A 65 13.24 4.81 6.83
CA ALA A 65 12.89 4.13 5.58
C ALA A 65 14.15 3.73 4.82
N LYS A 66 14.12 2.59 4.12
CA LYS A 66 15.16 2.24 3.14
C LYS A 66 14.90 3.00 1.84
N GLU A 67 15.96 3.27 1.10
CA GLU A 67 15.85 3.87 -0.23
C GLU A 67 14.93 3.03 -1.13
N GLY A 68 14.03 3.71 -1.85
CA GLY A 68 13.02 3.07 -2.70
C GLY A 68 11.82 2.47 -1.96
N GLN A 69 11.75 2.56 -0.63
CA GLN A 69 10.59 2.12 0.15
C GLN A 69 9.75 3.30 0.63
N SER A 70 8.43 3.15 0.53
CA SER A 70 7.48 4.04 1.20
C SER A 70 7.47 3.78 2.70
N THR A 71 7.35 4.85 3.49
CA THR A 71 7.07 4.78 4.93
C THR A 71 5.84 5.61 5.23
N PHE A 72 5.19 5.29 6.34
CA PHE A 72 3.99 5.97 6.80
C PHE A 72 4.25 6.49 8.21
N VAL A 73 3.73 7.68 8.49
CA VAL A 73 3.80 8.30 9.81
C VAL A 73 2.37 8.46 10.28
N ASP A 74 2.04 7.77 11.36
CA ASP A 74 0.70 7.81 11.93
C ASP A 74 0.54 9.05 12.81
N ILE A 75 -0.57 9.75 12.62
CA ILE A 75 -0.98 10.87 13.46
C ILE A 75 -2.46 10.72 13.81
N ALA A 76 -2.83 11.14 15.02
CA ALA A 76 -4.23 11.34 15.39
C ALA A 76 -4.35 12.63 16.19
N VAL A 77 -5.35 13.42 15.82
CA VAL A 77 -5.67 14.70 16.45
C VAL A 77 -7.14 14.68 16.81
N ASP A 78 -7.45 15.16 18.01
CA ASP A 78 -8.81 15.30 18.50
C ASP A 78 -9.07 16.76 18.87
N GLY A 79 -10.34 17.14 18.92
CA GLY A 79 -10.81 18.49 19.17
C GLY A 79 -12.30 18.62 18.86
N GLN A 80 -12.97 19.60 19.46
CA GLN A 80 -14.41 19.77 19.26
C GLN A 80 -14.75 20.18 17.81
N ILE A 81 -13.98 21.10 17.25
CA ILE A 81 -14.05 21.44 15.82
C ILE A 81 -13.00 20.60 15.11
N PHE A 82 -13.39 19.96 14.00
CA PHE A 82 -12.49 19.10 13.24
C PHE A 82 -11.19 19.86 12.88
N PRO A 83 -10.03 19.38 13.35
CA PRO A 83 -8.79 20.12 13.24
C PRO A 83 -8.24 20.10 11.81
N ILE A 84 -7.58 21.20 11.42
CA ILE A 84 -6.81 21.27 10.17
C ILE A 84 -5.38 20.85 10.47
N ILE A 85 -4.91 19.82 9.76
CA ILE A 85 -3.55 19.32 9.88
C ILE A 85 -2.68 19.94 8.78
N THR A 86 -1.52 20.49 9.17
CA THR A 86 -0.50 21.04 8.27
C THR A 86 0.85 20.41 8.58
N GLU A 87 1.58 19.99 7.55
CA GLU A 87 2.86 19.29 7.67
C GLU A 87 4.02 20.19 7.27
N TYR A 88 5.13 20.09 8.00
CA TYR A 88 6.32 20.90 7.74
C TYR A 88 7.57 20.01 7.65
N LYS A 89 8.38 20.24 6.61
CA LYS A 89 9.75 19.74 6.53
C LYS A 89 10.70 20.84 6.96
N GLY A 90 11.06 20.85 8.24
CA GLY A 90 11.81 21.96 8.83
C GLY A 90 10.94 23.21 8.94
N LYS A 91 11.21 24.22 8.10
CA LYS A 91 10.42 25.48 8.05
C LYS A 91 9.54 25.61 6.81
N VAL A 92 9.52 24.59 5.96
CA VAL A 92 8.78 24.61 4.69
C VAL A 92 7.55 23.74 4.83
N GLU A 93 6.38 24.31 4.53
CA GLU A 93 5.13 23.58 4.49
C GLU A 93 5.15 22.58 3.31
N ILE A 94 4.75 21.34 3.59
CA ILE A 94 4.63 20.30 2.57
C ILE A 94 3.25 20.48 1.92
N ALA A 95 3.24 20.64 0.58
CA ALA A 95 1.99 20.69 -0.16
C ALA A 95 1.26 19.35 -0.01
N LYS A 96 -0.05 19.40 0.25
CA LYS A 96 -0.89 18.21 0.16
C LYS A 96 -1.02 17.85 -1.31
N ASP A 97 -0.49 16.71 -1.72
CA ASP A 97 -0.87 16.11 -2.99
C ASP A 97 -2.36 15.73 -2.85
N VAL A 98 -3.23 16.46 -3.54
CA VAL A 98 -4.69 16.23 -3.60
C VAL A 98 -5.00 15.28 -4.75
#